data_AF-A0A7C3WNB2-F1
#
_entry.id   AF-A0A7C3WNB2-F1
#
_cell.length_a   1.000
_cell.length_b   1.000
_cell.length_c   1.000
_cell.angle_alpha   90.00
_cell.angle_beta   90.00
_cell.angle_gamma   90.00
#
_symmetry.space_group_name_H-M   'P 1'
#
loop_
_entity.id
_entity.type
_entity.pdbx_description
1 polymer ?
#
loop_
_entity_poly.entity_id
_entity_poly.type
_entity_poly.pdbx_seq_one_letter_code
_entity_poly.pdbx_strand_id
1 'polypeptide(L)'
;MWAWVIGIGWVGTLKAEAWQGGWYLDGGGYWSGRLQVLVTNRTDRPMEGLPVPIRIGPNRGEADLVGQKAQAIRVAAGDGTELLFALWGPDGKEIRTGPIPAGSTLLLPADCPPQGKSAYWIYFDNPLAGEVPDFLCDRPGLVNGDLEDGEGDTPTGWVHDQPDENH
;
A
#
# COMPACT_ATOMS: atom_id res chain seq x y z
N MET A 1 -2.50 -22.45 -2.37
CA MET A 1 -1.28 -21.92 -3.04
C MET A 1 -1.67 -20.64 -3.72
N TRP A 2 -1.42 -19.48 -3.09
CA TRP A 2 -1.79 -18.17 -3.64
C TRP A 2 -0.69 -17.74 -4.62
N ALA A 3 -1.01 -17.65 -5.91
CA ALA A 3 -0.04 -17.31 -6.96
C ALA A 3 -0.40 -15.95 -7.58
N TRP A 4 0.10 -14.87 -6.98
CA TRP A 4 0.06 -13.53 -7.57
C TRP A 4 1.42 -13.20 -8.17
N VAL A 5 1.44 -12.61 -9.36
CA VAL A 5 2.68 -12.11 -9.99
C VAL A 5 2.56 -10.60 -10.14
N ILE A 6 3.45 -9.89 -9.47
CA ILE A 6 3.60 -8.44 -9.60
C ILE A 6 4.50 -8.19 -10.80
N GLY A 7 3.98 -7.48 -11.79
CA GLY A 7 4.74 -7.11 -12.98
C GLY A 7 4.81 -5.59 -13.09
N ILE A 8 5.98 -5.01 -12.81
CA ILE A 8 6.27 -3.64 -13.23
C ILE A 8 6.60 -3.69 -14.73
N GLY A 9 5.64 -3.29 -15.56
CA GLY A 9 5.77 -3.28 -17.02
C GLY A 9 5.61 -1.87 -17.57
N TRP A 10 6.44 -1.53 -18.56
CA TRP A 10 6.23 -0.36 -19.43
C TRP A 10 5.47 -0.82 -20.68
N VAL A 11 4.34 -0.17 -21.01
CA VAL A 11 3.64 -0.35 -22.28
C VAL A 11 3.38 1.02 -22.92
N GLY A 12 3.64 1.09 -24.23
CA GLY A 12 3.58 2.29 -25.07
C GLY A 12 2.18 2.83 -25.35
N THR A 13 2.19 4.11 -25.79
CA THR A 13 1.08 5.06 -25.96
C THR A 13 0.30 5.34 -24.68
N LEU A 14 0.96 6.04 -23.76
CA LEU A 14 0.32 6.68 -22.62
C LEU A 14 -0.61 7.78 -23.12
N LYS A 15 -1.93 7.58 -23.01
CA LYS A 15 -2.77 8.73 -22.67
C LYS A 15 -2.19 9.22 -21.34
N ALA A 16 -1.66 10.44 -21.30
CA ALA A 16 -1.11 10.99 -20.06
C ALA A 16 -2.26 11.02 -19.05
N GLU A 17 -2.31 9.99 -18.20
CA GLU A 17 -3.35 9.88 -17.18
C GLU A 17 -3.18 11.07 -16.25
N ALA A 18 -4.27 11.81 -16.07
CA ALA A 18 -4.24 13.08 -15.36
C ALA A 18 -3.60 12.87 -13.99
N TRP A 19 -2.76 13.82 -13.57
CA TRP A 19 -2.30 13.83 -12.19
C TRP A 19 -3.51 14.01 -11.29
N GLN A 20 -3.66 13.09 -10.35
CA GLN A 20 -4.68 13.22 -9.33
C GLN A 20 -4.28 14.34 -8.36
N GLY A 21 -5.27 15.06 -7.85
CA GLY A 21 -5.09 16.20 -6.96
C GLY A 21 -6.21 16.29 -5.93
N GLY A 22 -6.14 17.28 -5.04
CA GLY A 22 -7.10 17.39 -3.93
C GLY A 22 -6.85 16.37 -2.82
N TRP A 23 -5.61 15.91 -2.68
CA TRP A 23 -5.19 14.96 -1.65
C TRP A 23 -5.41 15.51 -0.25
N TYR A 24 -5.83 14.64 0.66
CA TYR A 24 -5.94 15.01 2.06
C TYR A 24 -4.56 15.36 2.64
N LEU A 25 -4.48 16.46 3.40
CA LEU A 25 -3.26 16.96 4.05
C LEU A 25 -2.08 17.21 3.10
N ASP A 26 -2.33 17.86 1.96
CA ASP A 26 -1.29 18.28 1.01
C ASP A 26 -0.34 19.37 1.55
N GLY A 27 -0.74 20.08 2.61
CA GLY A 27 -0.01 21.20 3.18
C GLY A 27 0.17 22.38 2.22
N GLY A 28 -0.64 22.45 1.15
CA GLY A 28 -0.47 23.39 0.03
C GLY A 28 0.68 23.06 -0.93
N GLY A 29 1.30 21.89 -0.79
CA GLY A 29 2.34 21.40 -1.70
C GLY A 29 1.80 20.58 -2.87
N TYR A 30 2.71 20.11 -3.72
CA TYR A 30 2.41 19.26 -4.86
C TYR A 30 3.28 18.01 -4.81
N TRP A 31 2.71 16.89 -5.21
CA TRP A 31 3.46 15.67 -5.49
C TRP A 31 4.14 15.80 -6.85
N SER A 32 5.46 15.63 -6.91
CA SER A 32 6.26 15.67 -8.15
C SER A 32 6.69 14.30 -8.66
N GLY A 33 6.51 13.25 -7.86
CA GLY A 33 6.80 11.86 -8.22
C GLY A 33 5.56 10.99 -8.29
N ARG A 34 5.50 10.08 -9.29
CA ARG A 34 4.54 8.96 -9.27
C ARG A 34 5.09 7.69 -9.91
N LEU A 35 4.68 6.54 -9.40
CA LEU A 35 4.93 5.21 -9.94
C LEU A 35 3.61 4.53 -10.30
N GLN A 36 3.56 3.82 -11.42
CA GLN A 36 2.44 2.94 -11.74
C GLN A 36 2.65 1.55 -11.16
N VAL A 37 1.62 1.00 -10.55
CA VAL A 37 1.56 -0.40 -10.11
C VAL A 37 0.48 -1.12 -10.89
N LEU A 38 0.83 -2.23 -11.53
CA LEU A 38 -0.12 -3.08 -12.25
C LEU A 38 -0.33 -4.38 -11.48
N VAL A 39 -1.51 -4.54 -10.88
CA VAL A 39 -1.92 -5.79 -10.25
C VAL A 39 -2.53 -6.68 -11.32
N THR A 40 -2.09 -7.93 -11.38
CA THR A 40 -2.65 -8.95 -12.29
C THR A 40 -3.29 -10.06 -11.48
N ASN A 41 -4.60 -10.22 -11.64
CA ASN A 41 -5.35 -11.33 -11.07
C ASN A 41 -5.34 -12.50 -12.06
N ARG A 42 -4.74 -13.62 -11.67
CA ARG A 42 -4.69 -14.85 -12.50
C ARG A 42 -5.69 -15.91 -12.06
N THR A 43 -6.57 -15.57 -11.13
CA THR A 43 -7.60 -16.47 -10.60
C THR A 43 -8.91 -16.26 -11.33
N ASP A 44 -9.83 -17.19 -11.16
CA ASP A 44 -11.21 -17.14 -11.65
C ASP A 44 -12.16 -16.35 -10.73
N ARG A 45 -11.65 -15.82 -9.62
CA ARG A 45 -12.40 -15.02 -8.64
C ARG A 45 -11.91 -13.57 -8.63
N PRO A 46 -12.76 -12.60 -8.29
CA PRO A 46 -12.29 -11.23 -8.12
C PRO A 46 -11.36 -11.12 -6.92
N MET A 47 -10.41 -10.17 -6.99
CA MET A 47 -9.77 -9.62 -5.80
C MET A 47 -10.63 -8.44 -5.36
N GLU A 48 -11.10 -8.47 -4.13
CA GLU A 48 -11.95 -7.43 -3.54
C GLU A 48 -11.27 -6.99 -2.24
N GLY A 49 -10.63 -5.82 -2.28
CA GLY A 49 -9.87 -5.26 -1.15
C GLY A 49 -8.67 -6.09 -0.69
N LEU A 50 -8.21 -7.08 -1.46
CA LEU A 50 -7.15 -7.98 -1.00
C LEU A 50 -5.81 -7.25 -0.89
N PRO A 51 -5.08 -7.34 0.25
CA PRO A 51 -3.82 -6.65 0.42
C PRO A 51 -2.74 -7.22 -0.51
N VAL A 52 -2.18 -6.37 -1.36
CA VAL A 52 -1.08 -6.70 -2.27
C VAL A 52 0.20 -6.05 -1.78
N PRO A 53 1.24 -6.85 -1.43
CA PRO A 53 2.51 -6.32 -0.96
C PRO A 53 3.41 -5.87 -2.11
N ILE A 54 3.98 -4.67 -1.99
CA ILE A 54 4.93 -4.08 -2.93
C ILE A 54 6.24 -3.86 -2.21
N ARG A 55 7.30 -4.51 -2.70
CA ARG A 55 8.66 -4.34 -2.14
C ARG A 55 9.22 -2.99 -2.52
N ILE A 56 9.82 -2.31 -1.54
CA ILE A 56 10.48 -1.02 -1.71
C ILE A 56 11.99 -1.21 -1.71
N GLY A 57 12.63 -0.71 -2.76
CA GLY A 57 14.07 -0.84 -2.95
C GLY A 57 14.50 -0.39 -4.35
N PRO A 58 15.81 -0.29 -4.60
CA PRO A 58 16.35 0.22 -5.85
C PRO A 58 16.37 -0.83 -6.98
N ASN A 59 15.99 -2.07 -6.70
CA ASN A 59 16.15 -3.15 -7.67
C ASN A 59 14.99 -3.20 -8.68
N ARG A 60 15.23 -3.81 -9.83
CA ARG A 60 14.20 -4.04 -10.84
C ARG A 60 13.04 -4.85 -10.25
N GLY A 61 11.83 -4.32 -10.36
CA GLY A 61 10.62 -4.98 -9.83
C GLY A 61 10.22 -4.49 -8.43
N GLU A 62 11.04 -3.64 -7.82
CA GLU A 62 10.73 -2.93 -6.57
C GLU A 62 10.27 -1.50 -6.88
N ALA A 63 9.55 -0.89 -5.93
CA ALA A 63 9.21 0.52 -5.96
C ALA A 63 10.39 1.33 -5.42
N ASP A 64 10.97 2.20 -6.24
CA ASP A 64 12.08 3.08 -5.86
C ASP A 64 11.59 4.26 -5.03
N LEU A 65 11.26 3.97 -3.77
CA LEU A 65 10.74 4.92 -2.78
C LEU A 65 11.67 5.07 -1.58
N VAL A 66 12.90 4.52 -1.66
CA VAL A 66 13.87 4.57 -0.56
C VAL A 66 14.21 6.03 -0.25
N GLY A 67 14.11 6.40 1.03
CA GLY A 67 14.38 7.77 1.50
C GLY A 67 13.23 8.76 1.30
N GLN A 68 12.17 8.41 0.57
CA GLN A 68 10.96 9.23 0.48
C GLN A 68 10.31 9.37 1.86
N LYS A 69 9.70 10.53 2.12
CA LYS A 69 8.96 10.75 3.36
C LYS A 69 7.67 9.91 3.32
N ALA A 70 7.45 9.08 4.34
CA ALA A 70 6.22 8.29 4.48
C ALA A 70 4.96 9.18 4.46
N GLN A 71 5.04 10.39 5.05
CA GLN A 71 3.96 11.39 5.04
C GLN A 71 3.59 11.85 3.64
N ALA A 72 4.55 11.78 2.70
CA ALA A 72 4.36 12.17 1.32
C ALA A 72 3.91 11.00 0.45
N ILE A 73 3.57 9.83 0.97
CA ILE A 73 3.03 8.75 0.16
C ILE A 73 1.52 8.90 0.04
N ARG A 74 1.01 8.81 -1.20
CA ARG A 74 -0.43 8.66 -1.50
C ARG A 74 -0.62 7.53 -2.49
N VAL A 75 -1.72 6.80 -2.37
CA VAL A 75 -2.06 5.70 -3.27
C VAL A 75 -3.40 5.99 -3.90
N ALA A 76 -3.51 5.74 -5.20
CA ALA A 76 -4.75 5.94 -5.95
C ALA A 76 -5.06 4.74 -6.83
N ALA A 77 -6.35 4.42 -6.96
CA ALA A 77 -6.84 3.54 -8.02
C ALA A 77 -6.72 4.22 -9.39
N GLY A 78 -6.86 3.45 -10.47
CA GLY A 78 -6.80 3.95 -11.84
C GLY A 78 -7.87 4.99 -12.18
N ASP A 79 -9.01 4.97 -11.48
CA ASP A 79 -10.06 5.99 -11.62
C ASP A 79 -9.77 7.29 -10.85
N GLY A 80 -8.72 7.31 -10.03
CA GLY A 80 -8.32 8.45 -9.21
C GLY A 80 -8.79 8.42 -7.76
N THR A 81 -9.56 7.41 -7.36
CA THR A 81 -9.95 7.23 -5.95
C THR A 81 -8.70 7.09 -5.07
N GLU A 82 -8.55 7.96 -4.08
CA GLU A 82 -7.51 7.84 -3.04
C GLU A 82 -7.79 6.61 -2.17
N LEU A 83 -6.77 5.79 -1.94
CA LEU A 83 -6.87 4.55 -1.18
C LEU A 83 -6.07 4.64 0.12
N LEU A 84 -6.58 4.00 1.17
CA LEU A 84 -5.78 3.66 2.34
C LEU A 84 -4.70 2.66 1.95
N PHE A 85 -3.56 2.74 2.63
CA PHE A 85 -2.42 1.85 2.44
C PHE A 85 -1.72 1.62 3.78
N ALA A 86 -0.81 0.66 3.81
CA ALA A 86 0.09 0.44 4.95
C ALA A 86 1.56 0.49 4.49
N LEU A 87 2.45 0.97 5.36
CA LEU A 87 3.89 0.91 5.14
C LEU A 87 4.55 0.18 6.30
N TRP A 88 5.28 -0.89 5.97
CA TRP A 88 5.97 -1.74 6.93
C TRP A 88 7.46 -1.71 6.67
N GLY A 89 8.25 -1.41 7.69
CA GLY A 89 9.71 -1.46 7.65
C GLY A 89 10.24 -2.89 7.54
N PRO A 90 11.52 -3.04 7.17
CA PRO A 90 12.16 -4.37 7.10
C PRO A 90 12.25 -5.06 8.48
N ASP A 91 12.11 -4.30 9.57
CA ASP A 91 12.05 -4.78 10.95
C ASP A 91 10.63 -5.19 11.39
N GLY A 92 9.64 -5.11 10.50
CA GLY A 92 8.25 -5.44 10.79
C GLY A 92 7.48 -4.35 11.52
N LYS A 93 8.05 -3.15 11.70
CA LYS A 93 7.36 -2.02 12.32
C LYS A 93 6.64 -1.17 11.29
N GLU A 94 5.51 -0.60 11.67
CA GLU A 94 4.79 0.32 10.81
C GLU A 94 5.57 1.64 10.66
N ILE A 95 5.60 2.18 9.44
CA ILE A 95 6.24 3.45 9.12
C ILE A 95 5.15 4.47 8.78
N ARG A 96 4.90 5.39 9.69
CA ARG A 96 3.96 6.51 9.48
C ARG A 96 4.66 7.82 9.15
N THR A 97 5.90 7.97 9.62
CA THR A 97 6.66 9.22 9.50
C THR A 97 8.13 8.98 9.17
N GLY A 98 8.73 9.95 8.51
CA GLY A 98 10.17 9.94 8.22
C GLY A 98 10.53 9.20 6.93
N PRO A 99 11.83 9.02 6.67
CA PRO A 99 12.31 8.39 5.45
C PRO A 99 12.02 6.89 5.42
N ILE A 100 11.54 6.38 4.28
CA ILE A 100 11.27 4.96 4.09
C ILE A 100 12.60 4.18 3.92
N PRO A 101 12.90 3.18 4.77
CA PRO A 101 14.07 2.33 4.61
C PRO A 101 13.98 1.40 3.38
N ALA A 102 15.13 1.00 2.84
CA ALA A 102 15.18 -0.08 1.85
C ALA A 102 14.72 -1.41 2.47
N GLY A 103 14.06 -2.25 1.66
CA GLY A 103 13.48 -3.52 2.13
C GLY A 103 12.10 -3.39 2.77
N SER A 104 11.57 -2.17 2.88
CA SER A 104 10.20 -1.91 3.33
C SER A 104 9.16 -2.50 2.37
N THR A 105 7.92 -2.59 2.84
CA THR A 105 6.78 -3.08 2.06
C THR A 105 5.63 -2.09 2.15
N LEU A 106 5.09 -1.68 1.00
CA LEU A 106 3.80 -0.99 0.91
C LEU A 106 2.70 -2.02 0.67
N LEU A 107 1.61 -1.95 1.41
CA LEU A 107 0.39 -2.72 1.14
C LEU A 107 -0.66 -1.82 0.50
N LEU A 108 -1.23 -2.25 -0.61
CA LEU A 108 -2.43 -1.63 -1.19
C LEU A 108 -3.60 -2.62 -1.19
N PRO A 109 -4.84 -2.16 -0.97
CA PRO A 109 -6.04 -2.98 -1.11
C PRO A 109 -6.42 -3.08 -2.59
N ALA A 110 -6.18 -4.23 -3.21
CA ALA A 110 -6.40 -4.39 -4.64
C ALA A 110 -7.81 -4.89 -4.97
N ASP A 111 -8.56 -4.06 -5.68
CA ASP A 111 -9.74 -4.46 -6.47
C ASP A 111 -9.36 -4.85 -7.90
N CYS A 112 -9.43 -6.13 -8.23
CA CYS A 112 -9.02 -6.64 -9.54
C CYS A 112 -9.94 -7.74 -10.07
N PRO A 113 -10.51 -7.58 -11.29
CA PRO A 113 -11.43 -8.58 -11.83
C PRO A 113 -10.74 -9.93 -12.10
N PRO A 114 -11.49 -11.04 -12.14
CA PRO A 114 -10.96 -12.36 -12.52
C PRO A 114 -10.19 -12.30 -13.83
N GLN A 115 -9.06 -13.01 -13.90
CA GLN A 115 -8.20 -13.07 -15.11
C GLN A 115 -7.84 -11.69 -15.70
N GLY A 116 -7.83 -10.65 -14.86
CA GLY A 116 -7.76 -9.26 -15.27
C GLY A 116 -6.57 -8.51 -14.69
N LYS A 117 -6.57 -7.20 -14.94
CA LYS A 117 -5.55 -6.28 -14.42
C LYS A 117 -6.18 -4.99 -13.93
N SER A 118 -5.63 -4.45 -12.85
CA SER A 118 -5.98 -3.14 -12.31
C SER A 118 -4.73 -2.29 -12.14
N ALA A 119 -4.82 -1.03 -12.52
CA ALA A 119 -3.74 -0.06 -12.37
C ALA A 119 -3.96 0.77 -11.10
N TYR A 120 -2.85 1.07 -10.43
CA TYR A 120 -2.78 1.96 -9.28
C TYR A 120 -1.61 2.91 -9.45
N TRP A 121 -1.66 4.02 -8.73
CA TRP A 121 -0.65 5.06 -8.74
C TRP A 121 -0.16 5.31 -7.32
N ILE A 122 1.16 5.26 -7.13
CA ILE A 122 1.80 5.69 -5.88
C ILE A 122 2.43 7.05 -6.14
N TYR A 123 1.96 8.07 -5.44
CA TYR A 123 2.51 9.42 -5.49
C TYR A 123 3.49 9.63 -4.33
N PHE A 124 4.59 10.34 -4.60
CA PHE A 124 5.60 10.72 -3.63
C PHE A 124 6.17 12.13 -3.91
N ASP A 125 7.12 12.57 -3.07
CA ASP A 125 7.86 13.82 -3.25
C ASP A 125 7.04 15.12 -3.04
N ASN A 126 6.06 15.12 -2.14
CA ASN A 126 5.52 16.38 -1.59
C ASN A 126 6.17 16.68 -0.22
N PRO A 127 7.11 17.64 -0.13
CA PRO A 127 7.82 17.94 1.10
C PRO A 127 6.96 18.57 2.20
N LEU A 128 5.79 19.12 1.84
CA LEU A 128 4.82 19.79 2.71
C LEU A 128 3.67 18.88 3.17
N ALA A 129 3.59 17.66 2.63
CA ALA A 129 2.53 16.72 2.99
C ALA A 129 2.57 16.37 4.48
N GLY A 130 1.39 16.39 5.10
CA GLY A 130 1.17 15.90 6.46
C GLY A 130 1.09 14.38 6.51
N GLU A 131 1.23 13.83 7.72
CA GLU A 131 0.98 12.42 8.00
C GLU A 131 -0.45 12.03 7.58
N VAL A 132 -0.61 10.86 6.95
CA VAL A 132 -1.94 10.34 6.61
C VAL A 132 -2.66 10.01 7.93
N PRO A 133 -3.90 10.46 8.14
CA PRO A 133 -4.57 10.32 9.45
C PRO A 133 -5.03 8.88 9.73
N ASP A 134 -5.18 8.06 8.68
CA ASP A 134 -5.72 6.71 8.76
C ASP A 134 -4.98 5.79 7.78
N PHE A 135 -4.80 4.52 8.14
CA PHE A 135 -4.00 3.56 7.37
C PHE A 135 -4.72 2.22 7.30
N LEU A 136 -4.40 1.44 6.26
CA LEU A 136 -4.86 0.06 6.18
C LEU A 136 -4.21 -0.74 7.32
N CYS A 137 -5.00 -1.35 8.20
CA CYS A 137 -4.50 -2.14 9.33
C CYS A 137 -3.93 -3.52 8.96
N ASP A 138 -3.89 -3.86 7.67
CA ASP A 138 -3.38 -5.13 7.18
C ASP A 138 -1.85 -5.24 7.30
N ARG A 139 -1.37 -6.48 7.35
CA ARG A 139 0.06 -6.82 7.44
C ARG A 139 0.49 -7.74 6.30
N PRO A 140 1.76 -7.65 5.86
CA PRO A 140 2.29 -8.55 4.84
C PRO A 140 2.45 -9.97 5.39
N GLY A 141 1.81 -10.94 4.73
CA GLY A 141 1.99 -12.37 5.04
C GLY A 141 1.16 -12.86 6.23
N LEU A 142 1.37 -14.12 6.62
CA LEU A 142 0.76 -14.69 7.82
C LEU A 142 1.56 -14.19 9.03
N VAL A 143 0.93 -13.37 9.88
CA VAL A 143 1.56 -12.91 11.12
C VAL A 143 1.01 -13.76 12.24
N ASN A 144 1.81 -14.71 12.73
CA ASN A 144 1.56 -15.31 14.04
C ASN A 144 2.39 -14.48 15.02
N GLY A 145 1.78 -13.47 15.64
CA GLY A 145 2.45 -12.67 16.68
C GLY A 145 2.97 -13.57 17.80
N ASP A 146 4.03 -13.13 18.49
CA ASP A 146 4.41 -13.73 19.78
C ASP A 146 3.32 -13.37 20.81
N LEU A 147 3.01 -14.29 21.72
CA LEU A 147 1.92 -14.12 22.70
C LEU A 147 2.16 -12.90 23.59
N GLU A 148 3.43 -12.57 23.83
CA GLU A 148 3.88 -11.53 24.75
C GLU A 148 4.12 -10.17 24.07
N ASP A 149 4.09 -10.10 22.73
CA ASP A 149 4.22 -8.84 21.99
C ASP A 149 2.81 -8.28 21.73
N GLY A 150 2.37 -7.29 22.49
CA GLY A 150 1.02 -6.72 22.40
C GLY A 150 0.74 -5.70 23.50
N GLU A 151 -0.44 -5.09 23.50
CA GLU A 151 -0.88 -4.18 24.56
C GLU A 151 -2.20 -4.69 25.15
N GLY A 152 -2.24 -4.89 26.47
CA GLY A 152 -3.37 -5.55 27.15
C GLY A 152 -3.50 -7.03 26.75
N ASP A 153 -4.73 -7.47 26.48
CA ASP A 153 -5.06 -8.87 26.16
C ASP A 153 -5.03 -9.18 24.65
N THR A 154 -4.36 -8.33 23.84
CA THR A 154 -4.34 -8.48 22.38
C THR A 154 -2.91 -8.52 21.85
N PRO A 155 -2.43 -9.71 21.45
CA PRO A 155 -1.15 -9.82 20.75
C PRO A 155 -1.14 -9.00 19.46
N THR A 156 0.05 -8.52 19.12
CA THR A 156 0.33 -7.62 18.00
C THR A 156 -0.05 -8.31 16.69
N GLY A 157 -1.11 -7.81 16.04
CA GLY A 157 -1.62 -8.35 14.77
C GLY A 157 -2.79 -9.33 14.91
N TRP A 158 -3.29 -9.51 16.13
CA TRP A 158 -4.54 -10.20 16.38
C TRP A 158 -5.67 -9.16 16.43
N VAL A 159 -6.78 -9.47 15.78
CA VAL A 159 -8.01 -8.69 15.88
C VAL A 159 -9.03 -9.60 16.55
N HIS A 160 -9.54 -9.19 17.72
CA HIS A 160 -10.63 -9.89 18.37
C HIS A 160 -11.89 -9.70 17.53
N ASP A 161 -12.61 -10.80 17.29
CA ASP A 161 -13.96 -10.70 16.77
C ASP A 161 -14.82 -9.88 17.76
N GLN A 162 -15.75 -9.10 17.23
CA GLN A 162 -16.73 -8.40 18.08
C GLN A 162 -17.54 -9.46 18.84
N PRO A 163 -17.69 -9.35 20.17
CA PRO A 163 -18.54 -10.26 20.91
C PRO A 163 -19.97 -10.13 20.37
N ASP A 164 -20.55 -11.24 19.95
CA ASP A 164 -21.97 -11.27 19.60
C ASP A 164 -22.81 -11.48 20.87
N GLU A 165 -24.09 -11.08 20.84
CA GLU A 165 -24.98 -11.22 22.01
C GLU A 165 -25.23 -12.68 22.42
N ASN A 166 -24.67 -13.65 21.68
CA ASN A 166 -24.82 -15.08 21.93
C ASN A 166 -23.57 -15.77 22.46
N HIS A 167 -22.44 -15.08 22.67
CA HIS A 167 -21.26 -15.60 23.36
C HIS A 167 -20.53 -14.53 24.21
#